data_AF-A0A643C4S7-F1
#
_entry.id   AF-A0A643C4S7-F1
#
_cell.length_a   1.000
_cell.length_b   1.000
_cell.length_c   1.000
_cell.angle_alpha   90.00
_cell.angle_beta   90.00
_cell.angle_gamma   90.00
#
_symmetry.space_group_name_H-M   'P 1'
#
loop_
_entity.id
_entity.type
_entity.pdbx_description
1 polymer ?
#
loop_
_entity_poly.entity_id
_entity_poly.type
_entity_poly.pdbx_seq_one_letter_code
_entity_poly.pdbx_strand_id
1 'polypeptide(L)'
;KESQKADEYLREIQELGQLPQAAASFGKCFLDRFPPDSFVRMCQDLRVLNAIRDYHIGIPLTYSQYPQVYKQLTIQVLLDRLVLRRLYPLAIQICEYLRLPEVQGVSRILAHWACYKVQQKDVSDEDVARAINQKLGDTPGVSYSDIAARAYGCGRTELAIKLLEYEPRSGEQVPLLLKMKRSKLALSKAIESGDTDLGEQGLGEDKAGDPGLSKGLGWTRIPPYCPIVFTVLLHLKNELNRGDFFMTLRNQPMALSLYRQFCKHQELETLKDLYNQDDNHQELGSFHIRASYAAEERIEGRVAALQTAADAFYKAKNEFAAKATEDQMRLLRLQRRLEDELGGRFLDLSLHDTVTTLILSGQNKRAEQLARDFRIPDKSTAERARLRQSVHTSVQLSHRASGSFLGQARGRMGLSLPANVPFVEICMKQHNKYEAKKYASRVGPEQKVKALLLVGDVAQAADVAIEHRNEAEMSLVLSHCTGATDGATADKIQRARAQAQKK
;
A
#
# COMPACT_ATOMS: atom_id res chain seq x y z
N LYS A 1 -34.16 30.02 -33.57
CA LYS A 1 -34.06 31.27 -34.36
C LYS A 1 -32.62 31.59 -34.76
N GLU A 2 -31.63 31.57 -33.84
CA GLU A 2 -30.22 31.80 -34.21
C GLU A 2 -29.60 30.67 -35.08
N SER A 3 -29.98 29.40 -34.86
CA SER A 3 -29.52 28.27 -35.70
C SER A 3 -29.98 28.37 -37.17
N GLN A 4 -31.24 28.77 -37.40
CA GLN A 4 -31.78 28.92 -38.76
C GLN A 4 -31.11 30.07 -39.53
N LYS A 5 -30.73 31.15 -38.83
CA LYS A 5 -29.94 32.23 -39.41
C LYS A 5 -28.49 31.81 -39.67
N ALA A 6 -27.89 31.00 -38.80
CA ALA A 6 -26.56 30.43 -39.03
C ALA A 6 -26.51 29.53 -40.28
N ASP A 7 -27.59 28.79 -40.57
CA ASP A 7 -27.73 27.99 -41.79
C ASP A 7 -27.92 28.85 -43.05
N GLU A 8 -28.58 30.00 -42.91
CA GLU A 8 -28.72 31.01 -43.98
C GLU A 8 -27.37 31.68 -44.29
N TYR A 9 -26.60 32.06 -43.25
CA TYR A 9 -25.22 32.52 -43.41
C TYR A 9 -24.30 31.46 -44.03
N LEU A 10 -24.49 30.17 -43.70
CA LEU A 10 -23.75 29.06 -44.30
C LEU A 10 -24.00 28.95 -45.82
N ARG A 11 -25.24 29.15 -46.26
CA ARG A 11 -25.59 29.14 -47.69
C ARG A 11 -24.96 30.34 -48.41
N GLU A 12 -25.02 31.53 -47.85
CA GLU A 12 -24.39 32.71 -48.43
C GLU A 12 -22.85 32.59 -48.49
N ILE A 13 -22.22 32.02 -47.44
CA ILE A 13 -20.78 31.73 -47.42
C ILE A 13 -20.39 30.69 -48.48
N GLN A 14 -21.26 29.69 -48.73
CA GLN A 14 -21.03 28.66 -49.75
C GLN A 14 -21.27 29.18 -51.19
N GLU A 15 -22.30 29.98 -51.42
CA GLU A 15 -22.69 30.50 -52.74
C GLU A 15 -21.74 31.59 -53.25
N LEU A 16 -21.33 32.54 -52.39
CA LEU A 16 -20.31 33.56 -52.73
C LEU A 16 -18.92 32.95 -52.98
N GLY A 17 -18.72 31.68 -52.60
CA GLY A 17 -17.48 30.94 -52.74
C GLY A 17 -17.21 30.38 -54.14
N GLN A 18 -18.21 30.30 -55.03
CA GLN A 18 -18.08 29.68 -56.35
C GLN A 18 -17.42 30.62 -57.37
N LEU A 19 -17.67 31.93 -57.29
CA LEU A 19 -17.13 32.93 -58.20
C LEU A 19 -15.60 33.10 -58.13
N PRO A 20 -14.96 33.19 -56.95
CA PRO A 20 -13.50 33.29 -56.84
C PRO A 20 -12.78 32.00 -57.29
N GLN A 21 -13.38 30.84 -57.02
CA GLN A 21 -12.84 29.54 -57.42
C GLN A 21 -12.89 29.36 -58.95
N ALA A 22 -13.98 29.78 -59.60
CA ALA A 22 -14.11 29.78 -61.05
C ALA A 22 -13.10 30.72 -61.73
N ALA A 23 -12.95 31.94 -61.21
CA ALA A 23 -11.96 32.91 -61.71
C ALA A 23 -10.51 32.41 -61.57
N ALA A 24 -10.21 31.69 -60.49
CA ALA A 24 -8.87 31.14 -60.28
C ALA A 24 -8.60 29.84 -61.04
N SER A 25 -9.60 29.01 -61.30
CA SER A 25 -9.45 27.88 -62.22
C SER A 25 -9.08 28.34 -63.64
N PHE A 26 -9.54 29.52 -64.05
CA PHE A 26 -9.15 30.14 -65.32
C PHE A 26 -7.70 30.64 -65.29
N GLY A 27 -7.27 31.30 -64.20
CA GLY A 27 -5.90 31.81 -64.04
C GLY A 27 -4.82 30.72 -63.91
N LYS A 28 -5.16 29.54 -63.40
CA LYS A 28 -4.24 28.39 -63.28
C LYS A 28 -3.68 27.91 -64.61
N CYS A 29 -4.39 28.11 -65.72
CA CYS A 29 -3.93 27.75 -67.06
C CYS A 29 -2.75 28.62 -67.56
N PHE A 30 -2.44 29.73 -66.88
CA PHE A 30 -1.42 30.71 -67.29
C PHE A 30 -0.24 30.82 -66.31
N LEU A 31 -0.21 30.01 -65.24
CA LEU A 31 0.80 30.09 -64.18
C LEU A 31 1.45 28.72 -63.92
N ASP A 32 2.69 28.54 -64.38
CA ASP A 32 3.40 27.25 -64.31
C ASP A 32 3.81 26.81 -62.88
N ARG A 33 3.98 27.74 -61.93
CA ARG A 33 4.49 27.47 -60.57
C ARG A 33 3.84 28.36 -59.50
N PHE A 34 2.51 28.33 -59.39
CA PHE A 34 1.81 29.05 -58.32
C PHE A 34 1.51 28.13 -57.12
N PRO A 35 1.87 28.49 -55.87
CA PRO A 35 1.57 27.69 -54.69
C PRO A 35 0.06 27.74 -54.38
N PRO A 36 -0.69 26.63 -54.54
CA PRO A 36 -2.16 26.63 -54.40
C PRO A 36 -2.61 27.03 -53.00
N ASP A 37 -1.78 26.80 -51.99
CA ASP A 37 -2.07 27.12 -50.59
C ASP A 37 -2.31 28.61 -50.35
N SER A 38 -1.56 29.47 -51.03
CA SER A 38 -1.71 30.93 -50.87
C SER A 38 -3.05 31.43 -51.41
N PHE A 39 -3.51 30.84 -52.51
CA PHE A 39 -4.80 31.16 -53.11
C PHE A 39 -5.97 30.62 -52.28
N VAL A 40 -5.85 29.39 -51.78
CA VAL A 40 -6.87 28.79 -50.91
C VAL A 40 -7.03 29.60 -49.62
N ARG A 41 -5.92 30.02 -48.99
CA ARG A 41 -5.92 30.89 -47.80
C ARG A 41 -6.59 32.23 -48.07
N MET A 42 -6.27 32.89 -49.19
CA MET A 42 -6.92 34.14 -49.60
C MET A 42 -8.44 33.97 -49.75
N CYS A 43 -8.90 32.88 -50.37
CA CYS A 43 -10.33 32.61 -50.49
C CYS A 43 -10.99 32.38 -49.13
N GLN A 44 -10.32 31.67 -48.22
CA GLN A 44 -10.80 31.46 -46.86
C GLN A 44 -10.93 32.79 -46.10
N ASP A 45 -9.91 33.64 -46.18
CA ASP A 45 -9.86 34.95 -45.54
C ASP A 45 -10.94 35.90 -46.05
N LEU A 46 -11.15 35.97 -47.36
CA LEU A 46 -12.20 36.79 -47.96
C LEU A 46 -13.60 36.32 -47.56
N ARG A 47 -13.82 35.00 -47.43
CA ARG A 47 -15.12 34.46 -46.97
C ARG A 47 -15.40 34.83 -45.52
N VAL A 48 -14.41 34.68 -44.65
CA VAL A 48 -14.53 35.09 -43.23
C VAL A 48 -14.77 36.59 -43.12
N LEU A 49 -14.02 37.40 -43.88
CA LEU A 49 -14.20 38.86 -43.94
C LEU A 49 -15.59 39.27 -44.42
N ASN A 50 -16.12 38.61 -45.45
CA ASN A 50 -17.45 38.92 -45.95
C ASN A 50 -18.53 38.52 -44.94
N ALA A 51 -18.41 37.35 -44.31
CA ALA A 51 -19.33 36.91 -43.28
C ALA A 51 -19.40 37.91 -42.11
N ILE A 52 -18.26 38.37 -41.58
CA ILE A 52 -18.27 39.31 -40.45
C ILE A 52 -18.71 40.74 -40.81
N ARG A 53 -18.64 41.10 -42.11
CA ARG A 53 -19.09 42.40 -42.63
C ARG A 53 -20.58 42.45 -42.94
N ASP A 54 -21.27 41.31 -42.92
CA ASP A 54 -22.73 41.31 -43.09
C ASP A 54 -23.38 42.31 -42.13
N TYR A 55 -24.40 43.02 -42.61
CA TYR A 55 -24.99 44.14 -41.89
C TYR A 55 -25.59 43.74 -40.53
N HIS A 56 -25.95 42.48 -40.35
CA HIS A 56 -26.44 41.96 -39.07
C HIS A 56 -25.32 41.72 -38.05
N ILE A 57 -24.09 41.43 -38.50
CA ILE A 57 -22.92 41.17 -37.64
C ILE A 57 -22.17 42.47 -37.38
N GLY A 58 -22.00 43.28 -38.43
CA GLY A 58 -21.54 44.67 -38.36
C GLY A 58 -20.12 44.84 -37.83
N ILE A 59 -19.17 44.00 -38.28
CA ILE A 59 -17.74 44.16 -37.98
C ILE A 59 -17.03 44.69 -39.25
N PRO A 60 -16.82 46.01 -39.36
CA PRO A 60 -16.16 46.61 -40.53
C PRO A 60 -14.65 46.41 -40.44
N LEU A 61 -14.17 45.22 -40.83
CA LEU A 61 -12.75 44.90 -40.89
C LEU A 61 -12.30 44.87 -42.36
N THR A 62 -11.37 45.71 -42.79
CA THR A 62 -10.92 45.74 -44.20
C THR A 62 -9.89 44.65 -44.50
N TYR A 63 -9.74 44.27 -45.79
CA TYR A 63 -8.66 43.36 -46.17
C TYR A 63 -7.30 43.96 -45.83
N SER A 64 -6.99 45.25 -46.03
CA SER A 64 -5.67 45.80 -45.66
C SER A 64 -5.35 45.72 -44.15
N GLN A 65 -6.38 45.82 -43.30
CA GLN A 65 -6.28 45.60 -41.85
C GLN A 65 -6.16 44.12 -41.48
N TYR A 66 -6.43 43.22 -42.43
CA TYR A 66 -6.38 41.78 -42.25
C TYR A 66 -4.91 41.28 -42.32
N PRO A 67 -4.15 41.21 -43.45
CA PRO A 67 -2.83 40.61 -43.48
C PRO A 67 -1.74 41.39 -42.73
N GLN A 68 -1.83 42.73 -42.55
CA GLN A 68 -0.84 43.47 -41.76
C GLN A 68 -0.90 43.17 -40.25
N VAL A 69 -2.06 42.72 -39.76
CA VAL A 69 -2.32 42.41 -38.34
C VAL A 69 -2.31 40.89 -38.07
N TYR A 70 -2.08 40.06 -39.11
CA TYR A 70 -2.29 38.60 -39.12
C TYR A 70 -1.02 37.75 -39.12
N LYS A 71 0.15 38.30 -38.74
CA LYS A 71 1.36 37.47 -38.66
C LYS A 71 1.44 36.54 -37.45
N GLN A 72 0.61 36.68 -36.40
CA GLN A 72 0.53 35.66 -35.33
C GLN A 72 -0.60 35.79 -34.28
N LEU A 73 -1.37 36.90 -34.17
CA LEU A 73 -2.15 37.15 -32.93
C LEU A 73 -3.66 37.46 -33.03
N THR A 74 -4.33 37.40 -34.20
CA THR A 74 -5.63 38.10 -34.36
C THR A 74 -6.84 37.24 -34.72
N ILE A 75 -6.70 35.99 -35.18
CA ILE A 75 -7.88 35.12 -35.32
C ILE A 75 -8.57 34.89 -33.97
N GLN A 76 -7.76 34.76 -32.91
CA GLN A 76 -8.23 34.71 -31.53
C GLN A 76 -8.94 36.00 -31.13
N VAL A 77 -8.43 37.18 -31.52
CA VAL A 77 -9.08 38.48 -31.25
C VAL A 77 -10.40 38.64 -31.99
N LEU A 78 -10.49 38.16 -33.23
CA LEU A 78 -11.75 38.16 -33.98
C LEU A 78 -12.78 37.24 -33.30
N LEU A 79 -12.38 36.03 -32.94
CA LEU A 79 -13.22 35.09 -32.21
C LEU A 79 -13.64 35.69 -30.86
N ASP A 80 -12.73 36.33 -30.11
CA ASP A 80 -13.02 37.02 -28.86
C ASP A 80 -14.06 38.14 -29.07
N ARG A 81 -13.97 38.93 -30.15
CA ARG A 81 -14.97 39.96 -30.49
C ARG A 81 -16.33 39.37 -30.81
N LEU A 82 -16.38 38.27 -31.58
CA LEU A 82 -17.62 37.56 -31.90
C LEU A 82 -18.27 36.98 -30.63
N VAL A 83 -17.45 36.39 -29.76
CA VAL A 83 -17.83 35.84 -28.46
C VAL A 83 -18.36 36.92 -27.52
N LEU A 84 -17.71 38.10 -27.45
CA LEU A 84 -18.19 39.25 -26.67
C LEU A 84 -19.54 39.78 -27.19
N ARG A 85 -19.78 39.71 -28.50
CA ARG A 85 -21.06 40.03 -29.13
C ARG A 85 -22.10 38.90 -29.03
N ARG A 86 -21.76 37.77 -28.39
CA ARG A 86 -22.61 36.58 -28.19
C ARG A 86 -22.97 35.85 -29.48
N LEU A 87 -22.18 36.04 -30.54
CA LEU A 87 -22.33 35.37 -31.84
C LEU A 87 -21.60 34.02 -31.84
N TYR A 88 -21.92 33.15 -30.88
CA TYR A 88 -21.25 31.86 -30.69
C TYR A 88 -21.37 30.91 -31.89
N PRO A 89 -22.55 30.74 -32.54
CA PRO A 89 -22.67 29.82 -33.68
C PRO A 89 -21.78 30.19 -34.86
N LEU A 90 -21.69 31.49 -35.18
CA LEU A 90 -20.84 32.00 -36.24
C LEU A 90 -19.35 31.80 -35.90
N ALA A 91 -18.96 32.04 -34.64
CA ALA A 91 -17.59 31.83 -34.19
C ALA A 91 -17.17 30.35 -34.31
N ILE A 92 -18.04 29.41 -33.94
CA ILE A 92 -17.81 27.97 -34.09
C ILE A 92 -17.67 27.58 -35.56
N GLN A 93 -18.57 28.06 -36.42
CA GLN A 93 -18.51 27.80 -37.86
C GLN A 93 -17.21 28.33 -38.49
N ILE A 94 -16.74 29.51 -38.08
CA ILE A 94 -15.46 30.06 -38.54
C ILE A 94 -14.29 29.16 -38.08
N CYS A 95 -14.31 28.66 -36.84
CA CYS A 95 -13.30 27.73 -36.34
C CYS A 95 -13.26 26.41 -37.13
N GLU A 96 -14.42 25.82 -37.40
CA GLU A 96 -14.57 24.57 -38.19
C GLU A 96 -14.10 24.79 -39.63
N TYR A 97 -14.51 25.90 -40.24
CA TYR A 97 -14.14 26.25 -41.62
C TYR A 97 -12.63 26.45 -41.79
N LEU A 98 -11.99 27.12 -40.82
CA LEU A 98 -10.56 27.38 -40.82
C LEU A 98 -9.75 26.20 -40.27
N ARG A 99 -10.41 25.13 -39.82
CA ARG A 99 -9.79 23.91 -39.25
C ARG A 99 -8.81 24.24 -38.12
N LEU A 100 -9.22 25.15 -37.23
CA LEU A 100 -8.42 25.49 -36.06
C LEU A 100 -8.34 24.29 -35.10
N PRO A 101 -7.23 24.12 -34.35
CA PRO A 101 -7.16 23.11 -33.30
C PRO A 101 -8.33 23.27 -32.32
N GLU A 102 -8.99 22.17 -31.96
CA GLU A 102 -10.21 22.17 -31.13
C GLU A 102 -10.03 22.97 -29.82
N VAL A 103 -8.88 22.79 -29.16
CA VAL A 103 -8.51 23.48 -27.91
C VAL A 103 -8.45 25.00 -28.07
N GLN A 104 -7.95 25.50 -29.21
CA GLN A 104 -7.81 26.93 -29.48
C GLN A 104 -9.00 27.55 -30.23
N GLY A 105 -9.91 26.71 -30.73
CA GLY A 105 -11.10 27.12 -31.48
C GLY A 105 -12.37 26.86 -30.70
N VAL A 106 -13.03 25.74 -31.01
CA VAL A 106 -14.39 25.41 -30.55
C VAL A 106 -14.45 25.26 -29.03
N SER A 107 -13.51 24.55 -28.40
CA SER A 107 -13.52 24.32 -26.93
C SER A 107 -13.44 25.64 -26.16
N ARG A 108 -12.60 26.58 -26.59
CA ARG A 108 -12.50 27.92 -25.98
C ARG A 108 -13.80 28.71 -26.10
N ILE A 109 -14.44 28.68 -27.27
CA ILE A 109 -15.72 29.39 -27.51
C ILE A 109 -16.83 28.79 -26.63
N LEU A 110 -16.89 27.46 -26.54
CA LEU A 110 -17.85 26.76 -25.70
C LEU A 110 -17.63 27.04 -24.21
N ALA A 111 -16.38 27.11 -23.74
CA ALA A 111 -16.06 27.49 -22.36
C ALA A 111 -16.56 28.90 -22.04
N HIS A 112 -16.36 29.87 -22.95
CA HIS A 112 -16.88 31.23 -22.77
C HIS A 112 -18.42 31.28 -22.84
N TRP A 113 -19.03 30.52 -23.74
CA TRP A 113 -20.49 30.38 -23.79
C TRP A 113 -21.04 29.83 -22.48
N ALA A 114 -20.43 28.79 -21.91
CA ALA A 114 -20.82 28.24 -20.61
C ALA A 114 -20.65 29.26 -19.47
N CYS A 115 -19.53 29.99 -19.44
CA CYS A 115 -19.30 31.09 -18.49
C CYS A 115 -20.35 32.21 -18.58
N TYR A 116 -20.83 32.51 -19.79
CA TYR A 116 -21.93 33.45 -20.01
C TYR A 116 -23.27 32.86 -19.54
N LYS A 117 -23.54 31.58 -19.86
CA LYS A 117 -24.77 30.89 -19.48
C LYS A 117 -24.96 30.82 -17.97
N VAL A 118 -23.87 30.56 -17.24
CA VAL A 118 -23.82 30.53 -15.77
C VAL A 118 -24.23 31.87 -15.13
N GLN A 119 -23.96 32.99 -15.79
CA GLN A 119 -24.27 34.33 -15.27
C GLN A 119 -25.76 34.68 -15.38
N GLN A 120 -26.57 33.91 -16.11
CA GLN A 120 -27.99 34.19 -16.34
C GLN A 120 -28.85 33.86 -15.12
N LYS A 121 -29.19 34.86 -14.31
CA LYS A 121 -29.95 34.69 -13.06
C LYS A 121 -31.42 34.28 -13.25
N ASP A 122 -31.98 34.49 -14.42
CA ASP A 122 -33.41 34.28 -14.71
C ASP A 122 -33.77 32.82 -14.99
N VAL A 123 -32.77 31.94 -15.08
CA VAL A 123 -32.92 30.51 -15.39
C VAL A 123 -32.52 29.70 -14.16
N SER A 124 -33.24 28.59 -13.91
CA SER A 124 -32.96 27.70 -12.79
C SER A 124 -31.54 27.11 -12.88
N ASP A 125 -30.90 26.91 -11.74
CA ASP A 125 -29.54 26.34 -11.66
C ASP A 125 -29.48 24.93 -12.27
N GLU A 126 -30.58 24.17 -12.22
CA GLU A 126 -30.63 22.83 -12.79
C GLU A 126 -30.72 22.84 -14.32
N ASP A 127 -31.55 23.73 -14.88
CA ASP A 127 -31.68 23.82 -16.33
C ASP A 127 -30.41 24.40 -16.96
N VAL A 128 -29.72 25.30 -16.26
CA VAL A 128 -28.40 25.80 -16.69
C VAL A 128 -27.37 24.66 -16.70
N ALA A 129 -27.27 23.88 -15.62
CA ALA A 129 -26.35 22.74 -15.54
C ALA A 129 -26.62 21.71 -16.64
N ARG A 130 -27.89 21.33 -16.85
CA ARG A 130 -28.31 20.38 -17.87
C ARG A 130 -28.01 20.88 -19.29
N ALA A 131 -28.29 22.16 -19.56
CA ALA A 131 -28.01 22.76 -20.86
C ALA A 131 -26.51 22.84 -21.17
N ILE A 132 -25.70 23.13 -20.16
CA ILE A 132 -24.22 23.15 -20.28
C ILE A 132 -23.71 21.74 -20.55
N ASN A 133 -24.12 20.75 -19.76
CA ASN A 133 -23.70 19.36 -19.94
C ASN A 133 -24.16 18.79 -21.30
N GLN A 134 -25.38 19.08 -21.76
CA GLN A 134 -25.86 18.62 -23.08
C GLN A 134 -25.05 19.21 -24.25
N LYS A 135 -24.47 20.40 -24.08
CA LYS A 135 -23.69 21.08 -25.13
C LYS A 135 -22.20 20.80 -25.06
N LEU A 136 -21.64 20.67 -23.86
CA LEU A 136 -20.23 20.37 -23.67
C LEU A 136 -19.95 18.87 -23.71
N GLY A 137 -20.82 18.03 -23.14
CA GLY A 137 -20.59 16.58 -23.01
C GLY A 137 -19.17 16.29 -22.53
N ASP A 138 -18.47 15.44 -23.28
CA ASP A 138 -17.07 15.06 -23.07
C ASP A 138 -16.10 15.80 -24.01
N THR A 139 -16.45 17.02 -24.45
CA THR A 139 -15.62 17.77 -25.41
C THR A 139 -14.21 17.99 -24.84
N PRO A 140 -13.15 17.53 -25.53
CA PRO A 140 -11.79 17.65 -25.03
C PRO A 140 -11.35 19.12 -24.92
N GLY A 141 -10.71 19.44 -23.79
CA GLY A 141 -10.12 20.76 -23.55
C GLY A 141 -11.04 21.78 -22.86
N VAL A 142 -12.27 21.43 -22.50
CA VAL A 142 -13.10 22.24 -21.60
C VAL A 142 -13.13 21.58 -20.22
N SER A 143 -12.76 22.32 -19.17
CA SER A 143 -12.89 21.85 -17.79
C SER A 143 -14.15 22.44 -17.15
N TYR A 144 -14.96 21.56 -16.55
CA TYR A 144 -16.13 21.96 -15.77
C TYR A 144 -15.72 22.66 -14.47
N SER A 145 -14.53 22.40 -13.93
CA SER A 145 -14.02 23.08 -12.73
C SER A 145 -13.88 24.60 -12.93
N ASP A 146 -13.38 25.05 -14.09
CA ASP A 146 -13.25 26.47 -14.44
C ASP A 146 -14.63 27.15 -14.53
N ILE A 147 -15.59 26.47 -15.16
CA ILE A 147 -16.96 26.95 -15.32
C ILE A 147 -17.65 27.03 -13.95
N ALA A 148 -17.46 26.03 -13.09
CA ALA A 148 -17.96 26.01 -11.74
C ALA A 148 -17.33 27.11 -10.86
N ALA A 149 -16.03 27.38 -11.02
CA ALA A 149 -15.36 28.48 -10.33
C ALA A 149 -15.97 29.83 -10.70
N ARG A 150 -16.33 30.01 -11.98
CA ARG A 150 -17.06 31.20 -12.45
C ARG A 150 -18.47 31.26 -11.85
N ALA A 151 -19.18 30.14 -11.76
CA ALA A 151 -20.51 30.07 -11.12
C ALA A 151 -20.45 30.47 -9.65
N TYR A 152 -19.44 29.98 -8.93
CA TYR A 152 -19.20 30.34 -7.55
C TYR A 152 -18.90 31.83 -7.39
N GLY A 153 -18.05 32.41 -8.26
CA GLY A 153 -17.77 33.85 -8.28
C GLY A 153 -19.00 34.73 -8.56
N CYS A 154 -20.04 34.17 -9.19
CA CYS A 154 -21.32 34.85 -9.41
C CYS A 154 -22.31 34.67 -8.24
N GLY A 155 -21.92 33.98 -7.17
CA GLY A 155 -22.76 33.66 -6.00
C GLY A 155 -23.70 32.47 -6.19
N ARG A 156 -23.58 31.71 -7.30
CA ARG A 156 -24.43 30.54 -7.59
C ARG A 156 -23.76 29.26 -7.11
N THR A 157 -23.77 29.05 -5.80
CA THR A 157 -23.08 27.91 -5.16
C THR A 157 -23.66 26.57 -5.57
N GLU A 158 -24.98 26.44 -5.64
CA GLU A 158 -25.63 25.16 -5.99
C GLU A 158 -25.39 24.78 -7.46
N LEU A 159 -25.44 25.76 -8.37
CA LEU A 159 -25.03 25.57 -9.76
C LEU A 159 -23.56 25.10 -9.87
N ALA A 160 -22.66 25.71 -9.11
CA ALA A 160 -21.24 25.33 -9.12
C ALA A 160 -21.03 23.88 -8.65
N ILE A 161 -21.78 23.41 -7.64
CA ILE A 161 -21.73 22.01 -7.18
C ILE A 161 -22.23 21.07 -8.27
N LYS A 162 -23.38 21.36 -8.89
CA LYS A 162 -23.94 20.53 -9.96
C LYS A 162 -22.99 20.45 -11.17
N LEU A 163 -22.33 21.54 -11.54
CA LEU A 163 -21.35 21.54 -12.62
C LEU A 163 -20.12 20.70 -12.30
N LEU A 164 -19.67 20.71 -11.04
CA LEU A 164 -18.56 19.89 -10.57
C LEU A 164 -18.86 18.38 -10.57
N GLU A 165 -20.13 17.96 -10.56
CA GLU A 165 -20.49 16.54 -10.70
C GLU A 165 -20.19 15.98 -12.09
N TYR A 166 -20.09 16.85 -13.10
CA TYR A 166 -19.71 16.48 -14.47
C TYR A 166 -18.19 16.53 -14.72
N GLU A 167 -17.39 16.98 -13.76
CA GLU A 167 -15.93 17.00 -13.90
C GLU A 167 -15.36 15.58 -13.64
N PRO A 168 -14.68 14.95 -14.62
CA PRO A 168 -14.14 13.61 -14.45
C PRO A 168 -12.89 13.57 -13.54
N ARG A 169 -12.20 14.70 -13.34
CA ARG A 169 -10.96 14.78 -12.57
C ARG A 169 -11.23 15.13 -11.11
N SER A 170 -11.12 14.15 -10.23
CA SER A 170 -11.17 14.28 -8.77
C SER A 170 -10.25 15.37 -8.22
N GLY A 171 -9.02 15.45 -8.74
CA GLY A 171 -8.00 16.41 -8.32
C GLY A 171 -8.37 17.87 -8.55
N GLU A 172 -9.21 18.17 -9.53
CA GLU A 172 -9.71 19.53 -9.81
C GLU A 172 -11.02 19.82 -9.06
N GLN A 173 -11.81 18.79 -8.78
CA GLN A 173 -13.08 18.89 -8.07
C GLN A 173 -12.90 19.26 -6.59
N VAL A 174 -12.02 18.56 -5.89
CA VAL A 174 -11.86 18.65 -4.44
C VAL A 174 -11.40 20.04 -3.96
N PRO A 175 -10.38 20.69 -4.57
CA PRO A 175 -9.95 22.03 -4.15
C PRO A 175 -11.05 23.08 -4.24
N LEU A 176 -11.89 23.03 -5.29
CA LEU A 176 -12.99 23.98 -5.45
C LEU A 176 -14.09 23.73 -4.41
N LEU A 177 -14.43 22.47 -4.10
CA LEU A 177 -15.38 22.12 -3.04
C LEU A 177 -14.92 22.62 -1.66
N LEU A 178 -13.62 22.56 -1.36
CA LEU A 178 -13.05 23.13 -0.14
C LEU A 178 -13.21 24.65 -0.10
N LYS A 179 -12.91 25.36 -1.19
CA LYS A 179 -13.09 26.82 -1.31
C LYS A 179 -14.54 27.25 -1.12
N MET A 180 -15.49 26.39 -1.49
CA MET A 180 -16.93 26.61 -1.31
C MET A 180 -17.45 26.23 0.09
N LYS A 181 -16.56 25.89 1.03
CA LYS A 181 -16.89 25.41 2.39
C LYS A 181 -17.78 24.16 2.42
N ARG A 182 -17.74 23.34 1.36
CA ARG A 182 -18.47 22.08 1.25
C ARG A 182 -17.58 20.91 1.66
N SER A 183 -17.01 20.98 2.86
CA SER A 183 -15.92 20.09 3.29
C SER A 183 -16.34 18.61 3.43
N LYS A 184 -17.60 18.34 3.80
CA LYS A 184 -18.14 16.96 3.84
C LYS A 184 -18.23 16.33 2.45
N LEU A 185 -18.67 17.10 1.46
CA LEU A 185 -18.76 16.66 0.07
C LEU A 185 -17.37 16.54 -0.57
N ALA A 186 -16.45 17.45 -0.23
CA ALA A 186 -15.06 17.35 -0.65
C ALA A 186 -14.40 16.05 -0.15
N LEU A 187 -14.68 15.67 1.11
CA LEU A 187 -14.17 14.43 1.70
C LEU A 187 -14.75 13.19 1.01
N SER A 188 -16.07 13.14 0.78
CA SER A 188 -16.68 12.00 0.09
C SER A 188 -16.15 11.86 -1.34
N LYS A 189 -16.02 12.96 -2.08
CA LYS A 189 -15.45 12.96 -3.45
C LYS A 189 -13.98 12.56 -3.47
N ALA A 190 -13.19 13.00 -2.49
CA ALA A 190 -11.82 12.55 -2.35
C ALA A 190 -11.72 11.04 -2.09
N ILE A 191 -12.64 10.45 -1.32
CA ILE A 191 -12.68 9.00 -1.09
C ILE A 191 -13.13 8.24 -2.33
N GLU A 192 -14.20 8.72 -3.00
CA GLU A 192 -14.74 8.15 -4.24
C GLU A 192 -13.72 8.14 -5.38
N SER A 193 -12.79 9.10 -5.38
CA SER A 193 -11.73 9.17 -6.40
C SER A 193 -10.87 7.92 -6.45
N GLY A 194 -10.75 7.20 -5.32
CA GLY A 194 -9.93 5.99 -5.26
C GLY A 194 -8.49 6.22 -5.68
N ASP A 195 -7.99 7.47 -5.64
CA ASP A 195 -6.59 7.85 -5.89
C ASP A 195 -5.70 7.35 -4.73
N THR A 196 -5.76 6.05 -4.48
CA THR A 196 -4.74 5.27 -3.83
C THR A 196 -3.66 5.04 -4.89
N ASP A 197 -2.77 6.01 -5.07
CA ASP A 197 -1.46 5.75 -5.68
C ASP A 197 -0.67 4.80 -4.75
N LEU A 198 -1.08 3.54 -4.78
CA LEU A 198 -0.43 2.39 -4.19
C LEU A 198 0.78 2.05 -5.06
N GLY A 199 1.84 2.81 -4.89
CA GLY A 199 3.17 2.22 -5.04
C GLY A 199 3.41 1.27 -3.86
N GLU A 200 3.05 -0.01 -4.02
CA GLU A 200 3.47 -1.13 -3.15
C GLU A 200 4.99 -1.41 -3.24
N GLN A 201 5.83 -0.38 -3.22
CA GLN A 201 7.28 -0.50 -3.07
C GLN A 201 7.71 0.38 -1.91
N GLY A 202 7.68 -0.18 -0.69
CA GLY A 202 8.14 0.59 0.47
C GLY A 202 7.83 0.01 1.85
N LEU A 203 7.17 -1.14 1.97
CA LEU A 203 7.27 -1.94 3.20
C LEU A 203 8.60 -2.71 3.20
N GLY A 204 9.70 -1.96 3.14
CA GLY A 204 11.05 -2.44 3.35
C GLY A 204 11.47 -2.11 4.77
N GLU A 205 11.68 -3.16 5.54
CA GLU A 205 12.30 -3.25 6.86
C GLU A 205 13.01 -1.98 7.38
N ASP A 206 12.56 -1.52 8.55
CA ASP A 206 13.34 -0.65 9.43
C ASP A 206 14.74 -1.24 9.65
N LYS A 207 15.76 -0.63 9.04
CA LYS A 207 17.14 -0.74 9.50
C LYS A 207 17.56 0.60 10.10
N ALA A 208 17.79 0.55 11.42
CA ALA A 208 18.38 1.62 12.20
C ALA A 208 19.74 2.06 11.62
N GLY A 209 19.93 3.37 11.46
CA GLY A 209 21.21 3.94 11.03
C GLY A 209 21.15 5.44 10.73
N ASP A 210 21.66 6.21 11.70
CA ASP A 210 22.22 7.58 11.61
C ASP A 210 21.31 8.83 11.78
N PRO A 211 21.60 9.70 12.77
CA PRO A 211 20.96 11.00 12.95
C PRO A 211 21.85 12.13 12.39
N GLY A 212 21.52 12.66 11.21
CA GLY A 212 22.25 13.80 10.65
C GLY A 212 21.56 14.49 9.49
N LEU A 213 21.26 15.78 9.68
CA LEU A 213 20.93 16.80 8.68
C LEU A 213 19.61 16.67 7.89
N SER A 214 18.60 17.42 8.32
CA SER A 214 18.08 18.57 7.53
C SER A 214 16.95 19.26 8.30
N LYS A 215 17.24 20.47 8.81
CA LYS A 215 16.23 21.43 9.23
C LYS A 215 15.68 22.10 7.97
N GLY A 216 14.45 21.78 7.61
CA GLY A 216 13.71 22.44 6.54
C GLY A 216 12.32 21.82 6.46
N LEU A 217 11.31 22.57 6.93
CA LEU A 217 9.86 22.35 6.79
C LEU A 217 9.43 20.88 6.64
N GLY A 218 8.90 20.31 7.74
CA GLY A 218 8.54 18.90 7.89
C GLY A 218 7.48 18.37 6.92
N TRP A 219 7.90 18.06 5.69
CA TRP A 219 7.09 17.43 4.64
C TRP A 219 7.64 16.07 4.17
N THR A 220 8.74 15.57 4.74
CA THR A 220 9.48 14.39 4.22
C THR A 220 9.04 13.03 4.78
N ARG A 221 7.94 12.95 5.54
CA ARG A 221 7.37 11.67 6.02
C ARG A 221 5.84 11.64 5.95
N ILE A 222 5.28 12.06 4.81
CA ILE A 222 3.87 11.78 4.51
C ILE A 222 3.84 10.39 3.88
N PRO A 223 3.20 9.39 4.51
CA PRO A 223 3.08 8.08 3.89
C PRO A 223 2.26 8.19 2.59
N PRO A 224 2.54 7.38 1.55
CA PRO A 224 2.06 7.56 0.16
C PRO A 224 0.56 7.27 -0.04
N TYR A 225 -0.26 7.42 1.00
CA TYR A 225 -1.68 7.18 0.92
C TYR A 225 -2.38 8.47 0.48
N CYS A 226 -3.14 8.42 -0.62
CA CYS A 226 -4.15 9.41 -1.05
C CYS A 226 -3.83 10.90 -0.74
N PRO A 227 -2.96 11.58 -1.50
CA PRO A 227 -2.60 12.98 -1.27
C PRO A 227 -3.81 13.92 -1.17
N ILE A 228 -4.85 13.64 -1.96
CA ILE A 228 -6.09 14.44 -2.01
C ILE A 228 -6.89 14.28 -0.72
N VAL A 229 -7.08 13.04 -0.23
CA VAL A 229 -7.81 12.78 1.02
C VAL A 229 -7.08 13.42 2.20
N PHE A 230 -5.75 13.31 2.27
CA PHE A 230 -4.99 13.96 3.33
C PHE A 230 -5.04 15.49 3.27
N THR A 231 -5.02 16.07 2.07
CA THR A 231 -5.18 17.52 1.91
C THR A 231 -6.51 17.99 2.49
N VAL A 232 -7.59 17.25 2.23
CA VAL A 232 -8.91 17.53 2.82
C VAL A 232 -8.89 17.34 4.34
N LEU A 233 -8.31 16.26 4.85
CA LEU A 233 -8.23 15.98 6.28
C LEU A 233 -7.45 17.05 7.06
N LEU A 234 -6.31 17.50 6.53
CA LEU A 234 -5.50 18.55 7.14
C LEU A 234 -6.22 19.90 7.09
N HIS A 235 -6.88 20.23 5.97
CA HIS A 235 -7.70 21.44 5.88
C HIS A 235 -8.85 21.41 6.89
N LEU A 236 -9.56 20.29 7.00
CA LEU A 236 -10.62 20.07 7.98
C LEU A 236 -10.11 20.23 9.42
N LYS A 237 -8.93 19.71 9.74
CA LYS A 237 -8.32 19.82 11.08
C LYS A 237 -8.00 21.28 11.45
N ASN A 238 -7.65 22.12 10.49
CA ASN A 238 -7.32 23.52 10.72
C ASN A 238 -8.57 24.41 10.81
N GLU A 239 -9.63 24.09 10.08
CA GLU A 239 -10.86 24.89 10.03
C GLU A 239 -11.89 24.51 11.10
N LEU A 240 -11.96 23.22 11.47
CA LEU A 240 -12.93 22.72 12.43
C LEU A 240 -12.35 22.65 13.84
N ASN A 241 -13.21 22.82 14.84
CA ASN A 241 -12.84 22.45 16.21
C ASN A 241 -12.66 20.92 16.32
N ARG A 242 -11.95 20.49 17.36
CA ARG A 242 -11.61 19.07 17.57
C ARG A 242 -12.85 18.15 17.58
N GLY A 243 -13.98 18.61 18.14
CA GLY A 243 -15.22 17.84 18.22
C GLY A 243 -15.89 17.66 16.86
N ASP A 244 -16.09 18.75 16.12
CA ASP A 244 -16.71 18.76 14.79
C ASP A 244 -15.88 18.00 13.76
N PHE A 245 -14.55 18.07 13.89
CA PHE A 245 -13.61 17.28 13.10
C PHE A 245 -13.85 15.78 13.30
N PHE A 246 -13.81 15.29 14.54
CA PHE A 246 -14.01 13.87 14.83
C PHE A 246 -15.44 13.39 14.51
N MET A 247 -16.46 14.23 14.73
CA MET A 247 -17.83 13.93 14.30
C MET A 247 -17.93 13.76 12.78
N THR A 248 -17.22 14.59 12.02
CA THR A 248 -17.17 14.47 10.56
C THR A 248 -16.46 13.19 10.11
N LEU A 249 -15.35 12.82 10.77
CA LEU A 249 -14.64 11.58 10.49
C LEU A 249 -15.44 10.32 10.85
N ARG A 250 -16.21 10.35 11.95
CA ARG A 250 -17.02 9.20 12.36
C ARG A 250 -18.08 8.83 11.32
N ASN A 251 -18.62 9.82 10.61
CA ASN A 251 -19.58 9.60 9.52
C ASN A 251 -18.92 9.05 8.24
N GLN A 252 -17.59 8.94 8.19
CA GLN A 252 -16.82 8.51 7.02
C GLN A 252 -15.72 7.51 7.45
N PRO A 253 -16.04 6.20 7.55
CA PRO A 253 -15.13 5.21 8.14
C PRO A 253 -13.79 5.06 7.40
N MET A 254 -13.78 5.27 6.08
CA MET A 254 -12.54 5.25 5.27
C MET A 254 -11.63 6.45 5.58
N ALA A 255 -12.20 7.64 5.78
CA ALA A 255 -11.41 8.80 6.20
C ALA A 255 -10.82 8.59 7.61
N LEU A 256 -11.60 8.01 8.51
CA LEU A 256 -11.16 7.70 9.87
C LEU A 256 -10.02 6.66 9.89
N SER A 257 -10.09 5.61 9.06
CA SER A 257 -9.02 4.60 8.99
C SER A 257 -7.71 5.20 8.46
N LEU A 258 -7.77 6.02 7.41
CA LEU A 258 -6.61 6.74 6.87
C LEU A 258 -6.04 7.74 7.90
N TYR A 259 -6.91 8.47 8.59
CA TYR A 259 -6.47 9.40 9.64
C TYR A 259 -5.80 8.66 10.81
N ARG A 260 -6.32 7.50 11.23
CA ARG A 260 -5.66 6.66 12.25
C ARG A 260 -4.26 6.21 11.81
N GLN A 261 -4.11 5.83 10.54
CA GLN A 261 -2.80 5.45 9.99
C GLN A 261 -1.81 6.61 10.04
N PHE A 262 -2.25 7.82 9.71
CA PHE A 262 -1.43 9.02 9.86
C PHE A 262 -1.06 9.32 11.31
N CYS A 263 -2.01 9.19 12.24
CA CYS A 263 -1.76 9.43 13.65
C CYS A 263 -0.73 8.44 14.25
N LYS A 264 -0.64 7.20 13.73
CA LYS A 264 0.39 6.23 14.13
C LYS A 264 1.82 6.73 13.93
N HIS A 265 2.06 7.63 12.96
CA HIS A 265 3.40 8.12 12.65
C HIS A 265 3.70 9.50 13.24
N GLN A 266 2.70 10.38 13.35
CA GLN A 266 2.93 11.78 13.74
C GLN A 266 2.33 12.17 15.09
N GLU A 267 1.19 11.60 15.47
CA GLU A 267 0.39 12.07 16.62
C GLU A 267 -0.13 10.90 17.47
N LEU A 268 0.75 10.32 18.29
CA LEU A 268 0.41 9.15 19.11
C LEU A 268 -0.65 9.44 20.19
N GLU A 269 -0.67 10.65 20.77
CA GLU A 269 -1.64 10.99 21.82
C GLU A 269 -3.05 11.21 21.25
N THR A 270 -3.17 11.77 20.04
CA THR A 270 -4.48 11.89 19.37
C THR A 270 -5.01 10.52 18.93
N LEU A 271 -4.12 9.58 18.56
CA LEU A 271 -4.48 8.19 18.29
C LEU A 271 -5.05 7.50 19.53
N LYS A 272 -4.46 7.72 20.70
CA LYS A 272 -4.97 7.19 21.97
C LYS A 272 -6.35 7.76 22.31
N ASP A 273 -6.54 9.06 22.16
CA ASP A 273 -7.87 9.68 22.34
C ASP A 273 -8.93 9.08 21.41
N LEU A 274 -8.57 8.84 20.14
CA LEU A 274 -9.44 8.19 19.17
C LEU A 274 -9.84 6.77 19.62
N TYR A 275 -8.86 5.96 20.03
CA TYR A 275 -9.16 4.61 20.53
C TYR A 275 -10.04 4.61 21.79
N ASN A 276 -9.87 5.61 22.67
CA ASN A 276 -10.74 5.79 23.84
C ASN A 276 -12.17 6.19 23.45
N GLN A 277 -12.34 7.11 22.49
CA GLN A 277 -13.68 7.56 22.05
C GLN A 277 -14.47 6.48 21.31
N ASP A 278 -13.77 5.64 20.54
CA ASP A 278 -14.38 4.57 19.75
C ASP A 278 -14.62 3.27 20.57
N ASP A 279 -14.32 3.27 21.87
CA ASP A 279 -14.31 2.08 22.74
C ASP A 279 -13.49 0.92 22.15
N ASN A 280 -12.44 1.25 21.37
CA ASN A 280 -11.57 0.24 20.77
C ASN A 280 -10.47 -0.16 21.76
N HIS A 281 -10.89 -0.93 22.77
CA HIS A 281 -10.02 -1.36 23.84
C HIS A 281 -8.90 -2.34 23.40
N GLN A 282 -9.09 -3.04 22.27
CA GLN A 282 -8.08 -3.94 21.70
C GLN A 282 -6.85 -3.17 21.22
N GLU A 283 -7.07 -2.14 20.42
CA GLU A 283 -5.98 -1.28 19.91
C GLU A 283 -5.38 -0.43 21.03
N LEU A 284 -6.19 0.02 21.98
CA LEU A 284 -5.72 0.73 23.16
C LEU A 284 -4.75 -0.12 24.01
N GLY A 285 -5.06 -1.40 24.22
CA GLY A 285 -4.15 -2.32 24.91
C GLY A 285 -2.81 -2.46 24.18
N SER A 286 -2.84 -2.59 22.85
CA SER A 286 -1.63 -2.67 22.02
C SER A 286 -0.82 -1.37 22.03
N PHE A 287 -1.49 -0.22 22.07
CA PHE A 287 -0.84 1.08 22.23
C PHE A 287 -0.10 1.17 23.57
N HIS A 288 -0.75 0.78 24.68
CA HIS A 288 -0.13 0.79 26.00
C HIS A 288 1.07 -0.15 26.10
N ILE A 289 1.05 -1.30 25.44
CA ILE A 289 2.24 -2.17 25.33
C ILE A 289 3.38 -1.44 24.63
N ARG A 290 3.16 -0.89 23.43
CA ARG A 290 4.25 -0.20 22.71
C ARG A 290 4.78 1.00 23.48
N ALA A 291 3.88 1.77 24.10
CA ALA A 291 4.24 2.92 24.92
C ALA A 291 5.07 2.51 26.14
N SER A 292 4.77 1.37 26.79
CA SER A 292 5.52 0.91 27.97
C SER A 292 6.98 0.57 27.65
N TYR A 293 7.26 0.04 26.45
CA TYR A 293 8.64 -0.24 26.03
C TYR A 293 9.37 0.99 25.48
N ALA A 294 8.63 1.98 24.95
CA ALA A 294 9.23 3.19 24.41
C ALA A 294 9.49 4.28 25.46
N ALA A 295 8.62 4.41 26.46
CA ALA A 295 8.68 5.51 27.44
C ALA A 295 9.29 5.11 28.79
N GLU A 296 9.17 3.84 29.22
CA GLU A 296 9.58 3.41 30.56
C GLU A 296 10.93 2.67 30.53
N GLU A 297 11.94 3.30 31.15
CA GLU A 297 13.24 2.67 31.42
C GLU A 297 13.20 1.79 32.67
N ARG A 298 12.28 2.08 33.61
CA ARG A 298 12.14 1.34 34.87
C ARG A 298 11.12 0.21 34.73
N ILE A 299 11.43 -0.92 35.36
CA ILE A 299 10.57 -2.12 35.34
C ILE A 299 9.23 -1.84 36.03
N GLU A 300 9.25 -1.11 37.16
CA GLU A 300 8.04 -0.82 37.92
C GLU A 300 7.05 0.05 37.12
N GLY A 301 7.56 1.07 36.42
CA GLY A 301 6.77 1.90 35.50
C GLY A 301 6.26 1.09 34.31
N ARG A 302 7.12 0.26 33.69
CA ARG A 302 6.74 -0.63 32.59
C ARG A 302 5.64 -1.61 33.00
N VAL A 303 5.76 -2.24 34.17
CA VAL A 303 4.77 -3.17 34.69
C VAL A 303 3.45 -2.46 35.01
N ALA A 304 3.48 -1.24 35.55
CA ALA A 304 2.26 -0.45 35.75
C ALA A 304 1.56 -0.13 34.41
N ALA A 305 2.31 0.26 33.38
CA ALA A 305 1.78 0.49 32.05
C ALA A 305 1.23 -0.80 31.40
N LEU A 306 1.93 -1.94 31.55
CA LEU A 306 1.43 -3.25 31.10
C LEU A 306 0.16 -3.68 31.84
N GLN A 307 -0.01 -3.31 33.12
CA GLN A 307 -1.26 -3.55 33.83
C GLN A 307 -2.41 -2.78 33.20
N THR A 308 -2.20 -1.50 32.84
CA THR A 308 -3.23 -0.72 32.12
C THR A 308 -3.57 -1.33 30.74
N ALA A 309 -2.58 -1.94 30.07
CA ALA A 309 -2.81 -2.67 28.83
C ALA A 309 -3.64 -3.95 29.04
N ALA A 310 -3.35 -4.72 30.09
CA ALA A 310 -4.10 -5.92 30.45
C ALA A 310 -5.56 -5.59 30.78
N ASP A 311 -5.80 -4.53 31.56
CA ASP A 311 -7.14 -4.05 31.90
C ASP A 311 -7.92 -3.64 30.63
N ALA A 312 -7.25 -3.01 29.66
CA ALA A 312 -7.85 -2.70 28.36
C ALA A 312 -8.20 -3.97 27.57
N PHE A 313 -7.35 -5.00 27.54
CA PHE A 313 -7.67 -6.26 26.87
C PHE A 313 -8.83 -7.02 27.53
N TYR A 314 -8.97 -6.95 28.85
CA TYR A 314 -10.15 -7.49 29.54
C TYR A 314 -11.43 -6.76 29.13
N LYS A 315 -11.39 -5.42 29.04
CA LYS A 315 -12.52 -4.64 28.50
C LYS A 315 -12.82 -5.01 27.04
N ALA A 316 -11.80 -5.34 26.25
CA ALA A 316 -11.93 -5.83 24.88
C ALA A 316 -12.43 -7.28 24.76
N LYS A 317 -12.63 -8.00 25.88
CA LYS A 317 -12.93 -9.45 25.93
C LYS A 317 -11.87 -10.33 25.25
N ASN A 318 -10.63 -9.84 25.13
CA ASN A 318 -9.51 -10.62 24.61
C ASN A 318 -8.73 -11.26 25.75
N GLU A 319 -9.23 -12.39 26.23
CA GLU A 319 -8.64 -13.11 27.37
C GLU A 319 -7.21 -13.60 27.09
N PHE A 320 -6.92 -13.96 25.84
CA PHE A 320 -5.59 -14.39 25.45
C PHE A 320 -4.57 -13.25 25.58
N ALA A 321 -4.85 -12.08 24.99
CA ALA A 321 -3.95 -10.94 25.06
C ALA A 321 -3.77 -10.41 26.50
N ALA A 322 -4.84 -10.43 27.30
CA ALA A 322 -4.78 -10.05 28.71
C ALA A 322 -3.85 -11.00 29.50
N LYS A 323 -4.07 -12.31 29.40
CA LYS A 323 -3.24 -13.33 30.07
C LYS A 323 -1.79 -13.31 29.60
N ALA A 324 -1.55 -13.16 28.31
CA ALA A 324 -0.20 -13.04 27.75
C ALA A 324 0.53 -11.80 28.30
N THR A 325 -0.18 -10.68 28.46
CA THR A 325 0.37 -9.45 29.06
C THR A 325 0.68 -9.65 30.55
N GLU A 326 -0.19 -10.35 31.30
CA GLU A 326 0.07 -10.72 32.69
C GLU A 326 1.28 -11.65 32.85
N ASP A 327 1.41 -12.65 31.99
CA ASP A 327 2.56 -13.56 32.01
C ASP A 327 3.85 -12.82 31.66
N GLN A 328 3.81 -11.86 30.73
CA GLN A 328 4.95 -10.98 30.47
C GLN A 328 5.34 -10.14 31.70
N MET A 329 4.36 -9.59 32.44
CA MET A 329 4.65 -8.86 33.69
C MET A 329 5.28 -9.78 34.75
N ARG A 330 4.81 -11.03 34.86
CA ARG A 330 5.40 -12.03 35.76
C ARG A 330 6.84 -12.36 35.35
N LEU A 331 7.09 -12.53 34.05
CA LEU A 331 8.42 -12.81 33.51
C LEU A 331 9.40 -11.66 33.82
N LEU A 332 9.01 -10.41 33.58
CA LEU A 332 9.85 -9.24 33.88
C LEU A 332 10.23 -9.15 35.37
N ARG A 333 9.27 -9.38 36.27
CA ARG A 333 9.52 -9.41 37.72
C ARG A 333 10.47 -10.54 38.11
N LEU A 334 10.35 -11.71 37.48
CA LEU A 334 11.23 -12.85 37.72
C LEU A 334 12.64 -12.62 37.17
N GLN A 335 12.76 -12.11 35.95
CA GLN A 335 14.03 -11.74 35.33
C GLN A 335 14.79 -10.73 36.18
N ARG A 336 14.09 -9.74 36.76
CA ARG A 336 14.73 -8.79 37.68
C ARG A 336 15.33 -9.46 38.91
N ARG A 337 14.58 -10.36 39.55
CA ARG A 337 15.10 -11.15 40.69
C ARG A 337 16.29 -12.01 40.30
N LEU A 338 16.28 -12.58 39.08
CA LEU A 338 17.40 -13.36 38.57
C LEU A 338 18.65 -12.49 38.34
N GLU A 339 18.50 -11.26 37.83
CA GLU A 339 19.62 -10.31 37.72
C GLU A 339 20.20 -9.97 39.09
N ASP A 340 19.34 -9.71 40.08
CA ASP A 340 19.75 -9.34 41.44
C ASP A 340 20.47 -10.52 42.15
N GLU A 341 20.04 -11.77 41.94
CA GLU A 341 20.61 -12.95 42.59
C GLU A 341 21.84 -13.53 41.90
N LEU A 342 21.86 -13.54 40.55
CA LEU A 342 22.87 -14.28 39.78
C LEU A 342 23.93 -13.38 39.15
N GLY A 343 23.63 -12.10 39.00
CA GLY A 343 24.41 -11.20 38.16
C GLY A 343 24.30 -11.59 36.67
N GLY A 344 23.92 -10.65 35.82
CA GLY A 344 23.75 -10.90 34.40
C GLY A 344 22.70 -9.98 33.77
N ARG A 345 22.48 -10.13 32.47
CA ARG A 345 21.39 -9.47 31.74
C ARG A 345 20.34 -10.52 31.43
N PHE A 346 19.22 -10.47 32.14
CA PHE A 346 18.06 -11.34 31.93
C PHE A 346 16.82 -10.55 31.49
N LEU A 347 16.79 -9.24 31.70
CA LEU A 347 15.65 -8.40 31.30
C LEU A 347 15.42 -8.43 29.79
N ASP A 348 14.13 -8.44 29.42
CA ASP A 348 13.61 -8.42 28.05
C ASP A 348 14.01 -9.61 27.17
N LEU A 349 14.68 -10.63 27.73
CA LEU A 349 14.84 -11.91 27.07
C LEU A 349 13.48 -12.60 26.92
N SER A 350 13.31 -13.37 25.85
CA SER A 350 12.16 -14.25 25.74
C SER A 350 12.17 -15.29 26.87
N LEU A 351 11.02 -15.89 27.17
CA LEU A 351 10.94 -17.01 28.12
C LEU A 351 11.95 -18.11 27.75
N HIS A 352 12.03 -18.44 26.46
CA HIS A 352 12.96 -19.44 25.92
C HIS A 352 14.43 -19.07 26.15
N ASP A 353 14.80 -17.83 25.86
CA ASP A 353 16.18 -17.35 26.00
C ASP A 353 16.57 -17.23 27.48
N THR A 354 15.62 -16.87 28.35
CA THR A 354 15.81 -16.84 29.80
C THR A 354 16.09 -18.24 30.34
N VAL A 355 15.34 -19.26 29.90
CA VAL A 355 15.61 -20.64 30.33
C VAL A 355 16.95 -21.11 29.75
N THR A 356 17.26 -20.80 28.49
CA THR A 356 18.53 -21.20 27.86
C THR A 356 19.74 -20.61 28.59
N THR A 357 19.71 -19.32 28.91
CA THR A 357 20.76 -18.64 29.69
C THR A 357 20.91 -19.22 31.09
N LEU A 358 19.81 -19.56 31.78
CA LEU A 358 19.86 -20.22 33.07
C LEU A 358 20.53 -21.60 33.01
N ILE A 359 20.23 -22.41 32.00
CA ILE A 359 20.86 -23.74 31.90
C ILE A 359 22.34 -23.61 31.50
N LEU A 360 22.69 -22.64 30.64
CA LEU A 360 24.09 -22.32 30.32
C LEU A 360 24.89 -21.86 31.54
N SER A 361 24.24 -21.13 32.47
CA SER A 361 24.84 -20.73 33.74
C SER A 361 24.91 -21.86 34.79
N GLY A 362 24.45 -23.07 34.46
CA GLY A 362 24.47 -24.24 35.35
C GLY A 362 23.29 -24.32 36.33
N GLN A 363 22.29 -23.44 36.23
CA GLN A 363 21.17 -23.34 37.16
C GLN A 363 19.95 -24.19 36.78
N ASN A 364 20.19 -25.48 36.60
CA ASN A 364 19.22 -26.43 36.04
C ASN A 364 17.91 -26.51 36.83
N LYS A 365 17.98 -26.45 38.17
CA LYS A 365 16.79 -26.53 39.03
C LYS A 365 15.86 -25.33 38.84
N ARG A 366 16.41 -24.13 38.68
CA ARG A 366 15.65 -22.90 38.47
C ARG A 366 15.06 -22.85 37.07
N ALA A 367 15.82 -23.28 36.07
CA ALA A 367 15.33 -23.45 34.71
C ALA A 367 14.13 -24.42 34.62
N GLU A 368 14.20 -25.56 35.31
CA GLU A 368 13.08 -26.51 35.38
C GLU A 368 11.85 -25.94 36.11
N GLN A 369 12.07 -25.18 37.19
CA GLN A 369 11.00 -24.52 37.92
C GLN A 369 10.31 -23.47 37.03
N LEU A 370 11.08 -22.62 36.35
CA LEU A 370 10.56 -21.59 35.45
C LEU A 370 9.76 -22.20 34.29
N ALA A 371 10.23 -23.32 33.72
CA ALA A 371 9.50 -24.04 32.67
C ALA A 371 8.15 -24.61 33.14
N ARG A 372 8.07 -25.05 34.42
CA ARG A 372 6.82 -25.53 35.02
C ARG A 372 5.86 -24.39 35.33
N ASP A 373 6.37 -23.30 35.88
CA ASP A 373 5.57 -22.15 36.31
C ASP A 373 4.85 -21.50 35.11
N PHE A 374 5.53 -21.39 33.96
CA PHE A 374 4.95 -20.87 32.71
C PHE A 374 4.30 -21.94 31.82
N ARG A 375 4.18 -23.19 32.30
CA ARG A 375 3.51 -24.31 31.59
C ARG A 375 3.96 -24.47 30.14
N ILE A 376 5.27 -24.42 29.88
CA ILE A 376 5.82 -24.61 28.54
C ILE A 376 5.40 -26.00 28.03
N PRO A 377 4.68 -26.12 26.89
CA PRO A 377 4.13 -27.39 26.43
C PRO A 377 5.19 -28.49 26.23
N ASP A 378 5.01 -29.65 26.89
CA ASP A 378 5.93 -30.79 26.82
C ASP A 378 6.14 -31.36 25.40
N LYS A 379 5.24 -31.06 24.46
CA LYS A 379 5.30 -31.51 23.06
C LYS A 379 6.36 -30.80 22.21
N SER A 380 6.98 -29.72 22.68
CA SER A 380 8.23 -29.22 22.06
C SER A 380 9.43 -30.05 22.54
N THR A 381 9.33 -31.37 22.36
CA THR A 381 10.44 -32.32 22.54
C THR A 381 11.69 -31.89 21.75
N ALA A 382 11.50 -31.20 20.63
CA ALA A 382 12.56 -30.57 19.85
C ALA A 382 13.20 -29.36 20.56
N GLU A 383 12.45 -28.55 21.29
CA GLU A 383 12.90 -27.31 21.94
C GLU A 383 13.51 -27.56 23.31
N ARG A 384 12.98 -28.54 24.04
CA ARG A 384 13.65 -29.12 25.21
C ARG A 384 14.94 -29.87 24.81
N ALA A 385 14.96 -30.46 23.61
CA ALA A 385 16.20 -30.93 22.98
C ALA A 385 17.10 -29.77 22.58
N ARG A 386 16.57 -28.59 22.19
CA ARG A 386 17.36 -27.36 21.91
C ARG A 386 17.99 -26.70 23.15
N LEU A 387 17.26 -26.64 24.25
CA LEU A 387 17.77 -26.23 25.56
C LEU A 387 18.85 -27.20 26.05
N ARG A 388 18.66 -28.52 25.89
CA ARG A 388 19.69 -29.52 26.17
C ARG A 388 20.87 -29.47 25.17
N GLN A 389 20.63 -29.04 23.92
CA GLN A 389 21.58 -28.87 22.81
C GLN A 389 22.59 -27.73 23.04
N SER A 390 22.20 -26.65 23.73
CA SER A 390 23.11 -25.55 24.12
C SER A 390 23.97 -25.90 25.36
N VAL A 391 23.44 -26.78 26.21
CA VAL A 391 24.04 -27.14 27.50
C VAL A 391 25.05 -28.28 27.35
N HIS A 392 24.82 -29.18 26.41
CA HIS A 392 25.75 -30.28 26.15
C HIS A 392 26.99 -29.83 25.33
N THR A 393 26.85 -28.78 24.52
CA THR A 393 27.96 -28.16 23.77
C THR A 393 28.91 -27.39 24.67
N SER A 394 28.37 -26.59 25.58
CA SER A 394 29.14 -25.83 26.58
C SER A 394 29.80 -26.73 27.61
N VAL A 395 29.14 -27.81 28.06
CA VAL A 395 29.74 -28.80 28.98
C VAL A 395 30.87 -29.61 28.32
N GLN A 396 30.81 -29.88 27.01
CA GLN A 396 31.90 -30.57 26.29
C GLN A 396 33.19 -29.75 26.15
N LEU A 397 33.11 -28.42 26.17
CA LEU A 397 34.28 -27.55 26.16
C LEU A 397 35.04 -27.54 27.51
N SER A 398 34.42 -28.03 28.60
CA SER A 398 35.02 -27.98 29.95
C SER A 398 35.77 -29.24 30.42
N HIS A 399 35.89 -30.27 29.59
CA HIS A 399 36.53 -31.56 29.91
C HIS A 399 35.88 -32.38 31.06
N ARG A 400 35.68 -33.68 30.79
CA ARG A 400 35.86 -34.77 31.77
C ARG A 400 34.93 -34.77 32.99
N ALA A 401 33.62 -34.97 32.81
CA ALA A 401 32.76 -35.40 33.92
C ALA A 401 31.61 -36.32 33.49
N SER A 402 31.89 -37.62 33.60
CA SER A 402 31.03 -38.63 34.25
C SER A 402 29.64 -38.95 33.65
N GLY A 403 29.51 -40.21 33.18
CA GLY A 403 28.26 -40.84 32.73
C GLY A 403 27.16 -41.04 33.79
N SER A 404 27.22 -40.36 34.93
CA SER A 404 26.25 -40.46 36.03
C SER A 404 25.00 -39.60 35.83
N PHE A 405 25.08 -38.49 35.08
CA PHE A 405 23.94 -37.57 34.87
C PHE A 405 22.80 -38.21 34.06
N LEU A 406 23.14 -39.14 33.14
CA LEU A 406 22.17 -39.84 32.28
C LEU A 406 21.36 -40.90 33.02
N GLY A 407 21.86 -41.43 34.14
CA GLY A 407 21.15 -42.41 34.97
C GLY A 407 20.02 -41.78 35.77
N GLN A 408 20.26 -40.61 36.38
CA GLN A 408 19.27 -39.93 37.23
C GLN A 408 18.12 -39.30 36.43
N ALA A 409 18.37 -38.86 35.20
CA ALA A 409 17.32 -38.32 34.33
C ALA A 409 16.30 -39.39 33.86
N ARG A 410 16.61 -40.69 33.92
CA ARG A 410 15.69 -41.77 33.49
C ARG A 410 14.55 -42.01 34.49
N GLY A 411 14.79 -41.84 35.79
CA GLY A 411 13.83 -42.22 36.83
C GLY A 411 12.60 -41.30 36.95
N ARG A 412 12.66 -40.08 36.41
CA ARG A 412 11.59 -39.08 36.61
C ARG A 412 10.83 -38.65 35.35
N MET A 413 11.23 -39.13 34.17
CA MET A 413 10.96 -38.37 32.93
C MET A 413 10.40 -39.16 31.75
N GLY A 414 10.10 -40.45 31.86
CA GLY A 414 9.30 -41.21 30.85
C GLY A 414 9.50 -40.77 29.39
N LEU A 415 10.74 -40.65 28.92
CA LEU A 415 11.05 -40.06 27.61
C LEU A 415 10.73 -41.10 26.53
N SER A 416 9.78 -40.78 25.65
CA SER A 416 9.44 -41.61 24.50
C SER A 416 10.56 -41.60 23.44
N LEU A 417 10.65 -42.72 22.73
CA LEU A 417 11.68 -43.06 21.74
C LEU A 417 11.90 -42.08 20.55
N PRO A 418 10.95 -41.23 20.10
CA PRO A 418 11.16 -40.31 18.97
C PRO A 418 12.17 -39.19 19.19
N ALA A 419 12.53 -38.90 20.45
CA ALA A 419 13.36 -37.74 20.77
C ALA A 419 14.86 -37.92 20.50
N ASN A 420 15.33 -39.14 20.19
CA ASN A 420 16.78 -39.45 20.12
C ASN A 420 17.44 -39.12 18.76
N VAL A 421 16.68 -39.06 17.67
CA VAL A 421 17.23 -38.77 16.31
C VAL A 421 17.79 -37.35 16.18
N PRO A 422 17.10 -36.29 16.67
CA PRO A 422 17.66 -34.94 16.64
C PRO A 422 19.00 -34.81 17.39
N PHE A 423 19.19 -35.56 18.48
CA PHE A 423 20.48 -35.57 19.21
C PHE A 423 21.61 -36.14 18.35
N VAL A 424 21.34 -37.19 17.57
CA VAL A 424 22.33 -37.79 16.65
C VAL A 424 22.73 -36.79 15.56
N GLU A 425 21.77 -36.10 14.95
CA GLU A 425 22.03 -35.08 13.92
C GLU A 425 22.94 -33.94 14.43
N ILE A 426 22.72 -33.50 15.66
CA ILE A 426 23.48 -32.41 16.27
C ILE A 426 24.91 -32.84 16.61
N CYS A 427 25.08 -34.03 17.21
CA CYS A 427 26.41 -34.57 17.50
C CYS A 427 27.24 -34.75 16.22
N MET A 428 26.59 -35.15 15.12
CA MET A 428 27.24 -35.27 13.81
C MET A 428 27.59 -33.92 13.18
N LYS A 429 26.73 -32.89 13.33
CA LYS A 429 27.06 -31.50 12.94
C LYS A 429 28.26 -30.92 13.68
N GLN A 430 28.57 -31.43 14.86
CA GLN A 430 29.73 -31.04 15.67
C GLN A 430 30.91 -32.00 15.53
N HIS A 431 30.87 -32.89 14.54
CA HIS A 431 31.89 -33.91 14.25
C HIS A 431 32.18 -34.89 15.40
N ASN A 432 31.29 -35.03 16.39
CA ASN A 432 31.46 -35.96 17.50
C ASN A 432 30.75 -37.30 17.24
N LYS A 433 31.40 -38.15 16.43
CA LYS A 433 30.86 -39.45 15.99
C LYS A 433 30.68 -40.47 17.15
N TYR A 434 31.48 -40.35 18.21
CA TYR A 434 31.47 -41.31 19.33
C TYR A 434 30.19 -41.21 20.18
N GLU A 435 29.81 -39.99 20.60
CA GLU A 435 28.57 -39.78 21.34
C GLU A 435 27.34 -39.98 20.43
N ALA A 436 27.42 -39.60 19.15
CA ALA A 436 26.34 -39.83 18.19
C ALA A 436 25.96 -41.33 18.08
N LYS A 437 26.94 -42.24 18.06
CA LYS A 437 26.73 -43.70 18.02
C LYS A 437 26.02 -44.24 19.27
N LYS A 438 26.35 -43.70 20.44
CA LYS A 438 25.72 -44.05 21.71
C LYS A 438 24.24 -43.65 21.75
N TYR A 439 23.89 -42.50 21.18
CA TYR A 439 22.50 -42.07 21.06
C TYR A 439 21.75 -42.85 19.97
N ALA A 440 22.38 -43.16 18.83
CA ALA A 440 21.80 -43.96 17.76
C ALA A 440 21.39 -45.37 18.23
N SER A 441 22.18 -45.99 19.12
CA SER A 441 21.85 -47.30 19.71
C SER A 441 20.58 -47.30 20.59
N ARG A 442 20.14 -46.13 21.04
CA ARG A 442 19.00 -45.92 21.96
C ARG A 442 17.74 -45.42 21.24
N VAL A 443 17.79 -45.24 19.93
CA VAL A 443 16.63 -44.87 19.11
C VAL A 443 15.71 -46.08 18.93
N GLY A 444 14.40 -45.86 18.96
CA GLY A 444 13.42 -46.92 18.72
C GLY A 444 13.49 -47.50 17.31
N PRO A 445 13.02 -48.74 17.10
CA PRO A 445 13.20 -49.47 15.85
C PRO A 445 12.78 -48.64 14.62
N GLU A 446 11.61 -48.00 14.66
CA GLU A 446 11.05 -47.20 13.55
C GLU A 446 11.97 -46.09 13.00
N GLN A 447 12.85 -45.53 13.82
CA GLN A 447 13.73 -44.43 13.42
C GLN A 447 15.22 -44.77 13.52
N LYS A 448 15.54 -46.01 13.90
CA LYS A 448 16.91 -46.49 14.16
C LYS A 448 17.75 -46.52 12.90
N VAL A 449 17.16 -46.93 11.77
CA VAL A 449 17.83 -46.95 10.45
C VAL A 449 18.26 -45.55 10.05
N LYS A 450 17.36 -44.55 10.18
CA LYS A 450 17.68 -43.15 9.90
C LYS A 450 18.79 -42.61 10.79
N ALA A 451 18.78 -42.94 12.08
CA ALA A 451 19.83 -42.53 13.03
C ALA A 451 21.19 -43.17 12.73
N LEU A 452 21.25 -44.44 12.35
CA LEU A 452 22.50 -45.15 12.02
C LEU A 452 23.11 -44.65 10.70
N LEU A 453 22.26 -44.32 9.72
CA LEU A 453 22.69 -43.68 8.47
C LEU A 453 23.30 -42.30 8.74
N LEU A 454 22.71 -41.52 9.65
CA LEU A 454 23.26 -40.21 10.06
C LEU A 454 24.64 -40.33 10.73
N VAL A 455 24.92 -41.41 11.46
CA VAL A 455 26.25 -41.70 12.05
C VAL A 455 27.24 -42.21 10.98
N GLY A 456 26.75 -42.66 9.82
CA GLY A 456 27.54 -43.26 8.75
C GLY A 456 27.88 -44.73 8.98
N ASP A 457 27.12 -45.44 9.83
CA ASP A 457 27.24 -46.88 10.06
C ASP A 457 26.24 -47.64 9.15
N VAL A 458 26.53 -47.66 7.84
CA VAL A 458 25.63 -48.21 6.79
C VAL A 458 25.41 -49.72 6.96
N ALA A 459 26.42 -50.46 7.40
CA ALA A 459 26.32 -51.90 7.64
C ALA A 459 25.29 -52.26 8.73
N GLN A 460 25.31 -51.56 9.86
CA GLN A 460 24.34 -51.79 10.94
C GLN A 460 22.95 -51.27 10.57
N ALA A 461 22.86 -50.20 9.77
CA ALA A 461 21.59 -49.73 9.23
C ALA A 461 20.95 -50.77 8.29
N ALA A 462 21.75 -51.45 7.46
CA ALA A 462 21.31 -52.51 6.57
C ALA A 462 20.75 -53.71 7.33
N ASP A 463 21.44 -54.18 8.37
CA ASP A 463 21.00 -55.31 9.18
C ASP A 463 19.64 -55.02 9.87
N VAL A 464 19.49 -53.82 10.46
CA VAL A 464 18.24 -53.39 11.10
C VAL A 464 17.09 -53.25 10.10
N ALA A 465 17.35 -52.70 8.90
CA ALA A 465 16.33 -52.58 7.86
C ALA A 465 15.86 -53.96 7.34
N ILE A 466 16.77 -54.94 7.25
CA ILE A 466 16.45 -56.33 6.88
C ILE A 466 15.62 -57.00 7.97
N GLU A 467 15.96 -56.79 9.25
CA GLU A 467 15.19 -57.31 10.40
C GLU A 467 13.76 -56.77 10.43
N HIS A 468 13.56 -55.47 10.15
CA HIS A 468 12.22 -54.87 10.09
C HIS A 468 11.38 -55.29 8.88
N ARG A 469 12.01 -55.91 7.86
CA ARG A 469 11.37 -56.25 6.57
C ARG A 469 10.66 -55.06 5.91
N ASN A 470 11.11 -53.84 6.16
CA ASN A 470 10.51 -52.62 5.62
C ASN A 470 11.22 -52.21 4.32
N GLU A 471 10.51 -52.31 3.18
CA GLU A 471 11.07 -52.02 1.85
C GLU A 471 11.48 -50.55 1.68
N ALA A 472 10.80 -49.63 2.37
CA ALA A 472 11.14 -48.20 2.34
C ALA A 472 12.48 -47.92 3.06
N GLU A 473 12.73 -48.59 4.20
CA GLU A 473 14.00 -48.48 4.93
C GLU A 473 15.16 -49.12 4.14
N MET A 474 14.92 -50.27 3.51
CA MET A 474 15.92 -50.91 2.64
C MET A 474 16.28 -50.05 1.43
N SER A 475 15.29 -49.39 0.82
CA SER A 475 15.52 -48.46 -0.29
C SER A 475 16.27 -47.20 0.14
N LEU A 476 15.99 -46.70 1.34
CA LEU A 476 16.71 -45.58 1.95
C LEU A 476 18.18 -45.93 2.20
N VAL A 477 18.49 -47.09 2.78
CA VAL A 477 19.89 -47.53 3.01
C VAL A 477 20.63 -47.68 1.69
N LEU A 478 20.01 -48.26 0.65
CA LEU A 478 20.61 -48.39 -0.68
C LEU A 478 20.95 -47.03 -1.31
N SER A 479 20.14 -46.00 -1.11
CA SER A 479 20.42 -44.64 -1.60
C SER A 479 21.64 -43.98 -0.93
N HIS A 480 22.03 -44.45 0.26
CA HIS A 480 23.19 -43.98 1.00
C HIS A 480 24.45 -44.87 0.82
N CYS A 481 24.36 -45.97 0.09
CA CYS A 481 25.49 -46.82 -0.30
C CYS A 481 26.22 -46.19 -1.50
N THR A 482 27.11 -45.23 -1.26
CA THR A 482 27.84 -44.52 -2.33
C THR A 482 29.32 -44.94 -2.46
N GLY A 483 29.83 -45.80 -1.56
CA GLY A 483 31.24 -46.23 -1.54
C GLY A 483 31.49 -47.63 -2.11
N ALA A 484 32.72 -47.89 -2.60
CA ALA A 484 33.15 -49.20 -3.08
C ALA A 484 33.14 -50.30 -1.98
N THR A 485 33.21 -49.90 -0.71
CA THR A 485 33.08 -50.78 0.46
C THR A 485 31.64 -51.23 0.73
N ASP A 486 30.66 -50.54 0.14
CA ASP A 486 29.24 -50.74 0.44
C ASP A 486 28.56 -51.68 -0.56
N GLY A 487 29.29 -52.17 -1.57
CA GLY A 487 28.79 -53.14 -2.55
C GLY A 487 28.32 -54.44 -1.90
N ALA A 488 29.06 -54.93 -0.90
CA ALA A 488 28.67 -56.12 -0.15
C ALA A 488 27.41 -55.91 0.71
N THR A 489 27.18 -54.69 1.21
CA THR A 489 25.96 -54.34 1.95
C THR A 489 24.77 -54.13 1.01
N ALA A 490 25.00 -53.55 -0.17
CA ALA A 490 23.98 -53.38 -1.21
C ALA A 490 23.49 -54.74 -1.75
N ASP A 491 24.41 -55.67 -2.03
CA ASP A 491 24.09 -57.02 -2.47
C ASP A 491 23.29 -57.79 -1.40
N LYS A 492 23.63 -57.63 -0.12
CA LYS A 492 22.88 -58.22 1.00
C LYS A 492 21.44 -57.71 1.06
N ILE A 493 21.23 -56.41 0.92
CA ILE A 493 19.89 -55.80 0.93
C ILE A 493 19.08 -56.24 -0.29
N GLN A 494 19.68 -56.28 -1.49
CA GLN A 494 19.00 -56.73 -2.70
C GLN A 494 18.58 -58.19 -2.62
N ARG A 495 19.44 -59.08 -2.07
CA ARG A 495 19.08 -60.48 -1.81
C ARG A 495 17.95 -60.61 -0.80
N ALA A 496 17.96 -59.83 0.28
CA ALA A 496 16.89 -59.82 1.27
C ALA A 496 15.56 -59.32 0.68
N ARG A 497 15.59 -58.29 -0.18
CA ARG A 497 14.41 -57.77 -0.90
C ARG A 497 13.82 -58.83 -1.86
N ALA A 498 14.67 -59.53 -2.61
CA ALA A 498 14.25 -60.61 -3.49
C ALA A 498 13.66 -61.82 -2.74
N GLN A 499 14.10 -62.07 -1.50
CA GLN A 499 13.53 -63.10 -0.63
C GLN A 499 12.20 -62.68 -0.01
N ALA A 500 12.03 -61.39 0.31
CA ALA A 500 10.77 -60.86 0.84
C ALA A 500 9.65 -60.80 -0.21
N GLN A 501 9.97 -60.64 -1.50
CA GLN A 501 9.00 -60.64 -2.62
C GLN A 501 8.52 -62.04 -3.04
N LYS A 502 9.19 -63.12 -2.59
CA LYS A 502 8.84 -64.52 -2.91
C LYS A 502 7.90 -65.17 -1.88
N LYS A 503 7.54 -64.45 -0.82
CA LYS A 503 6.56 -64.84 0.20
C LYS A 503 5.41 -63.86 0.15
#